data_AF-A0A6G3ZGS9-F1
#
_entry.id   AF-A0A6G3ZGS9-F1
#
_cell.length_a   1.000
_cell.length_b   1.000
_cell.length_c   1.000
_cell.angle_alpha   90.00
_cell.angle_beta   90.00
_cell.angle_gamma   90.00
#
_symmetry.space_group_name_H-M   'P 1'
#
loop_
_entity.id
_entity.type
_entity.pdbx_description
1 polymer ?
#
loop_
_entity_poly.entity_id
_entity_poly.type
_entity_poly.pdbx_seq_one_letter_code
_entity_poly.pdbx_strand_id
1 'polypeptide(L)'
;MTRLAEPNADRGETTDAGGGRTPSGEAEEREVAERIRDRAERVRRRELETALGRLETCGEVTPAERRAVASLSASITDALVERWASNLDEADADAALALFAERE
;
A
#
# COMPACT_ATOMS: atom_id res chain seq x y z
N MET A 1 36.63 -31.04 -52.08
CA MET A 1 35.59 -31.75 -51.30
C MET A 1 35.78 -31.40 -49.83
N THR A 2 35.16 -30.30 -49.41
CA THR A 2 35.36 -29.68 -48.09
C THR A 2 34.51 -30.41 -47.04
N ARG A 3 35.14 -30.86 -45.94
CA ARG A 3 34.46 -31.32 -44.72
C ARG A 3 33.72 -30.14 -44.10
N LEU A 4 32.42 -30.30 -43.86
CA LEU A 4 31.66 -29.47 -42.92
C LEU A 4 31.22 -30.36 -41.77
N ALA A 5 31.65 -29.96 -40.58
CA ALA A 5 31.26 -30.52 -39.30
C ALA A 5 29.87 -30.03 -38.91
N GLU A 6 29.04 -30.91 -38.34
CA GLU A 6 28.08 -30.54 -37.30
C GLU A 6 28.87 -30.45 -35.97
N PRO A 7 28.54 -29.56 -35.00
CA PRO A 7 27.25 -29.62 -34.30
C PRO A 7 26.71 -28.32 -33.62
N ASN A 8 25.51 -28.47 -33.05
CA ASN A 8 24.93 -27.79 -31.87
C ASN A 8 24.44 -26.34 -31.95
N ALA A 9 23.14 -26.17 -31.63
CA ALA A 9 22.60 -25.47 -30.46
C ALA A 9 21.14 -25.08 -30.83
N ASP A 10 20.15 -25.75 -30.26
CA ASP A 10 19.57 -25.35 -28.97
C ASP A 10 19.34 -23.83 -28.87
N ARG A 11 18.08 -23.43 -29.10
CA ARG A 11 17.41 -22.32 -28.42
C ARG A 11 15.93 -22.36 -28.78
N GLY A 12 15.26 -23.38 -28.26
CA GLY A 12 13.88 -23.20 -27.87
C GLY A 12 13.90 -22.38 -26.59
N GLU A 13 13.79 -21.05 -26.71
CA GLU A 13 13.54 -20.19 -25.56
C GLU A 13 12.66 -19.04 -26.01
N THR A 14 11.40 -19.36 -26.26
CA THR A 14 10.31 -18.39 -26.07
C THR A 14 10.12 -18.25 -24.57
N THR A 15 11.00 -17.52 -23.88
CA THR A 15 10.61 -16.89 -22.62
C THR A 15 9.62 -15.80 -22.96
N ASP A 16 8.37 -16.22 -22.94
CA ASP A 16 7.22 -15.38 -22.62
C ASP A 16 7.61 -14.41 -21.50
N ALA A 17 7.96 -13.18 -21.90
CA ALA A 17 8.09 -12.04 -21.00
C ALA A 17 6.69 -11.48 -20.66
N GLY A 18 5.72 -12.36 -20.48
CA GLY A 18 4.53 -12.09 -19.70
C GLY A 18 4.92 -12.20 -18.23
N GLY A 19 5.20 -11.05 -17.60
CA GLY A 19 5.28 -10.93 -16.16
C GLY A 19 3.92 -11.22 -15.52
N GLY A 20 3.49 -12.48 -15.58
CA GLY A 20 2.28 -12.96 -14.95
C GLY A 20 2.50 -12.91 -13.44
N ARG A 21 1.86 -11.93 -12.80
CA ARG A 21 1.87 -11.79 -11.34
C ARG A 21 1.52 -13.14 -10.73
N THR A 22 2.39 -13.63 -9.85
CA THR A 22 2.14 -14.90 -9.19
C THR A 22 1.06 -14.73 -8.12
N PRO A 23 0.23 -15.74 -7.87
CA PRO A 23 -0.79 -15.67 -6.82
C PRO A 23 -0.22 -15.45 -5.41
N SER A 24 1.09 -15.65 -5.19
CA SER A 24 1.78 -15.28 -3.94
C SER A 24 1.90 -13.76 -3.79
N GLY A 25 2.34 -13.07 -4.86
CA GLY A 25 2.50 -11.61 -4.84
C GLY A 25 1.17 -10.87 -4.66
N GLU A 26 0.07 -11.36 -5.26
CA GLU A 26 -1.26 -10.77 -5.05
C GLU A 26 -1.75 -10.88 -3.59
N ALA A 27 -1.37 -11.95 -2.91
CA ALA A 27 -1.74 -12.16 -1.50
C ALA A 27 -0.92 -11.23 -0.59
N GLU A 28 0.38 -11.11 -0.85
CA GLU A 28 1.30 -10.22 -0.13
C GLU A 28 0.90 -8.74 -0.31
N GLU A 29 0.61 -8.30 -1.54
CA GLU A 29 0.11 -6.95 -1.84
C GLU A 29 -1.18 -6.63 -1.07
N ARG A 30 -2.11 -7.59 -1.00
CA ARG A 30 -3.36 -7.41 -0.24
C ARG A 30 -3.09 -7.27 1.25
N GLU A 31 -2.22 -8.09 1.82
CA GLU A 31 -1.82 -8.00 3.22
C GLU A 31 -1.17 -6.64 3.51
N VAL A 32 -0.25 -6.18 2.66
CA VAL A 32 0.37 -4.85 2.81
C VAL A 32 -0.69 -3.76 2.78
N ALA A 33 -1.63 -3.81 1.83
CA ALA A 33 -2.70 -2.84 1.71
C ALA A 33 -3.57 -2.79 2.98
N GLU A 34 -3.89 -3.94 3.56
CA GLU A 34 -4.61 -4.04 4.82
C GLU A 34 -3.81 -3.44 5.99
N ARG A 35 -2.52 -3.76 6.13
CA ARG A 35 -1.66 -3.19 7.17
C ARG A 35 -1.51 -1.66 7.05
N ILE A 36 -1.42 -1.15 5.83
CA ILE A 36 -1.42 0.30 5.56
C ILE A 36 -2.75 0.93 6.01
N ARG A 37 -3.89 0.36 5.62
CA ARG A 37 -5.23 0.83 6.02
C ARG A 37 -5.38 0.85 7.54
N ASP A 38 -4.98 -0.23 8.20
CA ASP A 38 -5.05 -0.34 9.66
C ASP A 38 -4.17 0.69 10.36
N ARG A 39 -2.94 0.88 9.85
CA ARG A 39 -2.04 1.90 10.41
C ARG A 39 -2.61 3.30 10.21
N ALA A 40 -3.14 3.59 9.03
CA ALA A 40 -3.73 4.87 8.72
C ALA A 40 -4.94 5.17 9.61
N GLU A 41 -5.80 4.18 9.86
CA GLU A 41 -6.94 4.33 10.77
C GLU A 41 -6.51 4.60 12.22
N ARG A 42 -5.45 3.92 12.71
CA ARG A 42 -4.89 4.19 14.04
C ARG A 42 -4.39 5.63 14.16
N VAL A 43 -3.68 6.11 13.13
CA VAL A 43 -3.19 7.50 13.10
C VAL A 43 -4.37 8.48 13.02
N ARG A 44 -5.33 8.25 12.12
CA ARG A 44 -6.52 9.09 11.97
C ARG A 44 -7.26 9.28 13.27
N ARG A 45 -7.53 8.20 14.02
CA ARG A 45 -8.23 8.27 15.32
C ARG A 45 -7.46 9.12 16.33
N ARG A 46 -6.16 8.88 16.47
CA ARG A 46 -5.30 9.63 17.40
C ARG A 46 -5.27 11.12 17.08
N GLU A 47 -5.09 11.45 15.81
CA GLU A 47 -5.02 12.85 15.38
C GLU A 47 -6.38 13.54 15.45
N LEU A 48 -7.48 12.83 15.15
CA LEU A 48 -8.84 13.34 15.33
C LEU A 48 -9.13 13.65 16.80
N GLU A 49 -8.80 12.74 17.72
CA GLU A 49 -8.95 12.95 19.16
C GLU A 49 -8.12 14.15 19.63
N THR A 50 -6.87 14.24 19.18
CA THR A 50 -5.98 15.37 19.49
C THR A 50 -6.54 16.70 18.97
N ALA A 51 -7.04 16.71 17.74
CA ALA A 51 -7.61 17.91 17.12
C ALA A 51 -8.88 18.37 17.84
N LEU A 52 -9.79 17.44 18.15
CA LEU A 52 -11.01 17.76 18.90
C LEU A 52 -10.68 18.26 20.31
N GLY A 53 -9.75 17.61 21.00
CA GLY A 53 -9.30 18.07 22.32
C GLY A 53 -8.72 19.49 22.27
N ARG A 54 -7.94 19.82 21.24
CA ARG A 54 -7.44 21.20 21.06
C ARG A 54 -8.55 22.20 20.76
N LEU A 55 -9.52 21.85 19.92
CA LEU A 55 -10.65 22.73 19.61
C LEU A 55 -11.48 23.02 20.87
N GLU A 56 -11.71 22.01 21.70
CA GLU A 56 -12.41 22.16 22.99
C GLU A 56 -11.68 23.11 23.96
N THR A 57 -10.34 23.14 23.93
CA THR A 57 -9.59 24.12 24.74
C THR A 57 -9.76 25.56 24.27
N CYS A 58 -10.17 25.77 23.01
CA CYS A 58 -10.42 27.10 22.45
C CYS A 58 -11.88 27.56 22.63
N GLY A 59 -12.79 26.68 23.04
CA GLY A 59 -14.21 26.98 23.23
C GLY A 59 -15.12 25.77 23.06
N GLU A 60 -16.42 25.99 23.12
CA GLU A 60 -17.40 24.92 22.89
C GLU A 60 -17.34 24.42 21.44
N VAL A 61 -17.22 23.11 21.28
CA VAL A 61 -17.30 22.44 19.97
C VAL A 61 -18.65 21.75 19.87
N THR A 62 -19.48 22.23 18.95
CA THR A 62 -20.82 21.68 18.72
C THR A 62 -20.74 20.26 18.14
N PRO A 63 -21.80 19.45 18.31
CA PRO A 63 -21.87 18.14 17.67
C PRO A 63 -21.73 18.20 16.13
N ALA A 64 -22.16 19.29 15.50
CA ALA A 64 -22.04 19.47 14.06
C ALA A 64 -20.58 19.68 13.62
N GLU A 65 -19.83 20.51 14.34
CA GLU A 65 -18.40 20.73 14.09
C GLU A 65 -17.59 19.46 14.34
N ARG A 66 -17.90 18.71 15.41
CA ARG A 66 -17.27 17.40 15.66
C ARG A 66 -17.44 16.45 14.48
N ARG A 67 -18.66 16.36 13.93
CA ARG A 67 -18.94 15.54 12.75
C ARG A 67 -18.19 16.05 11.52
N ALA A 68 -18.13 17.36 11.31
CA ALA A 68 -17.41 17.95 10.18
C ALA A 68 -15.91 17.61 10.23
N VAL A 69 -15.27 17.74 11.39
CA VAL A 69 -13.85 17.39 11.58
C VAL A 69 -13.62 15.88 11.42
N ALA A 70 -14.52 15.05 11.96
CA ALA A 70 -14.44 13.60 11.79
C ALA A 70 -14.52 13.19 10.30
N SER A 71 -15.49 13.75 9.56
CA SER A 71 -15.63 13.53 8.11
C SER A 71 -14.40 14.00 7.34
N LEU A 72 -13.88 15.19 7.65
CA LEU A 72 -12.67 15.70 7.02
C LEU A 72 -11.47 14.77 7.26
N SER A 73 -11.30 14.27 8.50
CA SER A 73 -10.21 13.32 8.81
C SER A 73 -10.34 12.02 8.03
N ALA A 74 -11.57 11.53 7.83
CA ALA A 74 -11.84 10.33 7.03
C ALA A 74 -11.46 10.57 5.57
N SER A 75 -11.98 11.63 4.95
CA SER A 75 -11.70 11.95 3.55
C SER A 75 -10.20 12.15 3.26
N ILE A 76 -9.46 12.80 4.16
CA ILE A 76 -8.00 12.95 4.01
C ILE A 76 -7.30 11.59 4.08
N THR A 77 -7.67 10.76 5.06
CA THR A 77 -7.07 9.45 5.26
C THR A 77 -7.35 8.54 4.08
N ASP A 78 -8.60 8.48 3.63
CA ASP A 78 -9.04 7.67 2.50
C ASP A 78 -8.29 8.07 1.23
N ALA A 79 -8.20 9.37 0.93
CA ALA A 79 -7.51 9.88 -0.26
C ALA A 79 -6.00 9.53 -0.28
N LEU A 80 -5.34 9.55 0.89
CA LEU A 80 -3.93 9.19 0.99
C LEU A 80 -3.72 7.68 0.88
N VAL A 81 -4.57 6.90 1.55
CA VAL A 81 -4.45 5.43 1.58
C VAL A 81 -4.83 4.82 0.24
N GLU A 82 -5.88 5.28 -0.41
CA GLU A 82 -6.29 4.78 -1.73
C GLU A 82 -5.18 4.94 -2.76
N ARG A 83 -4.50 6.10 -2.73
CA ARG A 83 -3.33 6.35 -3.59
C ARG A 83 -2.20 5.36 -3.33
N TRP A 84 -1.87 5.06 -2.08
CA TRP A 84 -0.77 4.14 -1.80
C TRP A 84 -1.16 2.67 -2.03
N ALA A 85 -2.36 2.27 -1.63
CA ALA A 85 -2.85 0.91 -1.82
C ALA A 85 -3.00 0.54 -3.31
N SER A 86 -3.36 1.51 -4.17
CA SER A 86 -3.51 1.25 -5.61
C SER A 86 -2.18 1.16 -6.36
N ASN A 87 -1.09 1.71 -5.79
CA ASN A 87 0.24 1.71 -6.39
C ASN A 87 1.18 0.69 -5.72
N LEU A 88 0.65 -0.24 -4.93
CA LEU A 88 1.45 -1.33 -4.34
C LEU A 88 2.07 -2.24 -5.39
N ASP A 89 1.50 -2.27 -6.58
CA ASP A 89 2.02 -3.00 -7.73
C ASP A 89 3.30 -2.38 -8.31
N GLU A 90 3.42 -1.04 -8.18
CA GLU A 90 4.60 -0.27 -8.59
C GLU A 90 5.64 -0.18 -7.46
N ALA A 91 5.23 -0.46 -6.21
CA ALA A 91 6.06 -0.43 -5.03
C ALA A 91 6.51 -1.85 -4.65
N ASP A 92 7.72 -2.01 -4.15
CA ASP A 92 8.18 -3.29 -3.63
C ASP A 92 7.38 -3.68 -2.37
N ALA A 93 6.45 -4.63 -2.50
CA ALA A 93 5.56 -5.08 -1.43
C ALA A 93 6.33 -5.68 -0.25
N ASP A 94 7.43 -6.39 -0.52
CA ASP A 94 8.30 -6.98 0.51
C ASP A 94 9.00 -5.87 1.32
N ALA A 95 9.51 -4.84 0.63
CA ALA A 95 10.09 -3.68 1.29
C ALA A 95 9.06 -2.93 2.16
N ALA A 96 7.80 -2.84 1.71
CA ALA A 96 6.72 -2.25 2.48
C ALA A 96 6.37 -3.08 3.73
N LEU A 97 6.34 -4.42 3.64
CA LEU A 97 6.12 -5.31 4.79
C LEU A 97 7.22 -5.16 5.84
N ALA A 98 8.49 -5.03 5.41
CA ALA A 98 9.62 -4.87 6.32
C ALA A 98 9.47 -3.63 7.23
N LEU A 99 8.96 -2.52 6.71
CA LEU A 99 8.70 -1.29 7.49
C LEU A 99 7.71 -1.49 8.63
N PHE A 100 6.80 -2.46 8.51
CA PHE A 100 5.84 -2.79 9.56
C PHE A 100 6.37 -3.82 10.55
N ALA A 101 7.37 -4.62 10.18
CA ALA A 101 8.00 -5.62 11.06
C ALA A 101 8.97 -5.00 12.08
N GLU A 102 9.58 -3.86 11.77
CA GLU A 102 10.56 -3.18 12.65
C GLU A 102 9.96 -2.42 13.84
N ARG A 103 8.62 -2.41 14.02
CA ARG A 103 7.95 -1.57 15.04
C ARG A 103 7.01 -2.31 15.99
N GLU A 104 7.08 -3.63 16.07
CA GLU A 104 6.48 -4.43 17.16
C GLU A 104 7.43 -4.54 18.35
#